data_AF-A0A4R9G8R0-F1
#
_entry.id   AF-A0A4R9G8R0-F1
#
_cell.length_a   1.000
_cell.length_b   1.000
_cell.length_c   1.000
_cell.angle_alpha   90.00
_cell.angle_beta   90.00
_cell.angle_gamma   90.00
#
_symmetry.space_group_name_H-M   'P 1'
#
loop_
_entity.id
_entity.type
_entity.pdbx_description
1 polymer ?
#
loop_
_entity_poly.entity_id
_entity_poly.type
_entity_poly.pdbx_seq_one_letter_code
_entity_poly.pdbx_strand_id
1 'polypeptide(L)'
;MAMPMFRRIPRKLEEVLGDEGTDEFIDFINDSFSANKENVVELVSDRFEKRLSEELNALRTEVKEDIAELRLELKADIAGLRIEMTEFKMEVKEEISALRVEMKTEFAEIYKLISAQTRWMLGAIVALTGIFSIIVKL
;
A
#
# COMPACT_ATOMS: atom_id res chain seq x y z
N MET A 1 50.60 0.35 28.44
CA MET A 1 51.78 1.20 28.19
C MET A 1 51.41 2.14 27.05
N ALA A 2 51.03 3.38 27.36
CA ALA A 2 50.72 4.37 26.33
C ALA A 2 52.01 4.69 25.56
N MET A 3 51.97 4.64 24.23
CA MET A 3 53.11 5.09 23.43
C MET A 3 53.23 6.61 23.60
N PRO A 4 54.42 7.14 23.93
CA PRO A 4 54.62 8.58 24.02
C PRO A 4 54.33 9.20 22.65
N MET A 5 53.40 10.16 22.63
CA MET A 5 53.00 10.90 21.42
C MET A 5 54.13 11.83 20.97
N PHE A 6 54.89 12.38 21.92
CA PHE A 6 56.09 13.17 21.65
C PHE A 6 57.35 12.33 21.81
N ARG A 7 58.13 12.21 20.73
CA ARG A 7 59.39 11.45 20.73
C ARG A 7 60.63 12.30 21.00
N ARG A 8 60.58 13.63 20.80
CA ARG A 8 61.70 14.56 21.06
C ARG A 8 61.24 16.00 21.30
N ILE A 9 61.93 16.68 22.21
CA ILE A 9 61.81 18.11 22.46
C ILE A 9 62.76 18.89 21.52
N PRO A 10 62.44 20.12 21.10
CA PRO A 10 63.37 20.96 20.35
C PRO A 10 64.65 21.26 21.16
N ARG A 11 65.82 21.15 20.51
CA ARG A 11 67.15 21.34 21.15
C ARG A 11 67.29 22.61 22.00
N LYS A 12 66.69 23.73 21.55
CA LYS A 12 66.73 25.00 22.31
C LYS A 12 66.00 24.93 23.65
N LEU A 13 64.97 24.10 23.76
CA LEU A 13 64.24 23.86 25.00
C LEU A 13 65.03 22.92 25.91
N GLU A 14 65.66 21.90 25.35
CA GLU A 14 66.54 20.96 26.07
C GLU A 14 67.74 21.69 26.72
N GLU A 15 68.39 22.59 25.98
CA GLU A 15 69.49 23.43 26.50
C GLU A 15 69.06 24.37 27.66
N VAL A 16 67.80 24.81 27.67
CA VAL A 16 67.27 25.75 28.67
C VAL A 16 66.72 25.01 29.90
N LEU A 17 66.11 23.84 29.72
CA LEU A 17 65.49 23.03 30.77
C LEU A 17 66.48 22.08 31.46
N GLY A 18 67.61 21.76 30.80
CA GLY A 18 68.53 20.70 31.25
C GLY A 18 67.92 19.30 31.06
N ASP A 19 68.73 18.27 31.29
CA ASP A 19 68.33 16.87 31.06
C ASP A 19 67.14 16.46 31.95
N GLU A 20 67.19 16.73 33.26
CA GLU A 20 66.09 16.40 34.21
C GLU A 20 64.79 17.16 33.90
N GLY A 21 64.89 18.47 33.62
CA GLY A 21 63.70 19.28 33.30
C GLY A 21 63.08 18.94 31.95
N THR A 22 63.88 18.41 31.02
CA THR A 22 63.41 17.90 29.72
C THR A 22 62.55 16.66 29.93
N ASP A 23 63.01 15.71 30.74
CA ASP A 23 62.27 14.48 31.03
C ASP A 23 60.96 14.75 31.78
N GLU A 24 60.98 15.58 32.83
CA GLU A 24 59.75 15.97 33.55
C GLU A 24 58.74 16.68 32.64
N PHE A 25 59.21 17.51 31.71
CA PHE A 25 58.33 18.18 30.76
C PHE A 25 57.73 17.20 29.74
N ILE A 26 58.48 16.20 29.26
CA ILE A 26 57.95 15.14 28.39
C ILE A 26 56.84 14.38 29.11
N ASP A 27 57.04 14.02 30.37
CA ASP A 27 56.07 13.29 31.18
C ASP A 27 54.81 14.12 31.40
N PHE A 28 54.95 15.38 31.81
CA PHE A 28 53.82 16.31 31.96
C PHE A 28 52.99 16.45 30.69
N ILE A 29 53.65 16.61 29.53
CA ILE A 29 52.98 16.73 28.24
C ILE A 29 52.28 15.41 27.88
N ASN A 30 52.96 14.26 27.99
CA ASN A 30 52.36 12.98 27.68
C ASN A 30 51.13 12.67 28.56
N ASP A 31 51.18 12.99 29.85
CA ASP A 31 50.06 12.82 30.78
C ASP A 31 48.89 13.74 30.43
N SER A 32 49.18 15.03 30.21
CA SER A 32 48.17 16.02 29.84
C SER A 32 47.47 15.67 28.52
N PHE A 33 48.22 15.23 27.51
CA PHE A 33 47.67 14.80 26.23
C PHE A 33 46.91 13.48 26.34
N SER A 34 47.34 12.55 27.20
CA SER A 34 46.64 11.29 27.42
C SER A 34 45.28 11.53 28.08
N ALA A 35 45.25 12.35 29.14
CA ALA A 35 44.01 12.76 29.79
C ALA A 35 43.08 13.50 28.83
N ASN A 36 43.63 14.42 28.01
CA ASN A 36 42.83 15.13 27.01
C ASN A 36 42.26 14.19 25.94
N LYS A 37 43.05 13.21 25.46
CA LYS A 37 42.58 12.21 24.50
C LYS A 37 41.41 11.40 25.08
N GLU A 38 41.51 10.98 26.33
CA GLU A 38 40.45 10.23 27.02
C GLU A 38 39.16 11.05 27.11
N ASN A 39 39.26 12.31 27.57
CA ASN A 39 38.11 13.23 27.62
C ASN A 39 37.47 13.46 26.23
N VAL A 40 38.29 13.61 25.19
CA VAL A 40 37.78 13.79 23.81
C VAL A 40 37.08 12.53 23.31
N VAL A 41 37.63 11.34 23.59
CA VAL A 41 37.03 10.06 23.20
C VAL A 41 35.70 9.84 23.92
N GLU A 42 35.62 10.12 25.22
CA GLU A 42 34.39 10.06 26.01
C GLU A 42 33.34 11.02 25.43
N LEU A 43 33.69 12.29 25.25
CA LEU A 43 32.79 13.32 24.73
C LEU A 43 32.26 13.01 23.32
N VAL A 44 33.09 12.43 22.46
CA VAL A 44 32.68 12.02 21.11
C VAL A 44 31.79 10.79 21.18
N SER A 45 32.11 9.81 22.03
CA SER A 45 31.31 8.59 22.22
C SER A 45 29.91 8.96 22.74
N ASP A 46 29.82 9.78 23.78
CA ASP A 46 28.56 10.24 24.35
C ASP A 46 27.70 10.99 23.33
N ARG A 47 28.31 11.88 22.55
CA ARG A 47 27.59 12.61 21.49
C ARG A 47 27.11 11.66 20.39
N PHE A 48 27.93 10.69 20.02
CA PHE A 48 27.57 9.71 19.02
C PHE A 48 26.40 8.83 19.49
N GLU A 49 26.47 8.29 20.70
CA GLU A 49 25.40 7.48 21.30
C GLU A 49 24.10 8.27 21.43
N LYS A 50 24.17 9.52 21.89
CA LYS A 50 23.00 10.40 22.00
C LYS A 50 22.36 10.63 20.63
N ARG A 51 23.15 11.02 19.62
CA ARG A 51 22.65 11.24 18.26
C ARG A 51 22.06 9.97 17.67
N LEU A 52 22.73 8.83 17.82
CA LEU A 52 22.20 7.55 17.36
C LEU A 52 20.86 7.23 18.01
N SER A 53 20.72 7.44 19.33
CA SER A 53 19.47 7.20 20.04
C SER A 53 18.34 8.11 19.55
N GLU A 54 18.64 9.40 19.32
CA GLU A 54 17.69 10.37 18.77
C GLU A 54 17.22 9.96 17.36
N GLU A 55 18.14 9.64 16.46
CA GLU A 55 17.83 9.20 15.08
C GLU A 55 17.03 7.88 15.08
N LEU A 56 17.38 6.92 15.93
CA LEU A 56 16.64 5.66 16.05
C LEU A 56 15.20 5.88 16.54
N ASN A 57 15.01 6.79 17.49
CA ASN A 57 13.69 7.12 18.01
C ASN A 57 12.86 7.90 16.99
N ALA A 58 13.48 8.81 16.23
CA ALA A 58 12.84 9.51 15.13
C ALA A 58 12.36 8.52 14.06
N LEU A 59 13.24 7.66 13.55
CA LEU A 59 12.91 6.62 12.56
C LEU A 59 11.81 5.68 13.08
N ARG A 60 11.87 5.28 14.36
CA ARG A 60 10.84 4.42 14.96
C ARG A 60 9.47 5.12 15.01
N THR A 61 9.45 6.44 15.19
CA THR A 61 8.21 7.22 15.22
C THR A 61 7.65 7.36 13.82
N GLU A 62 8.47 7.73 12.85
CA GLU A 62 8.12 7.82 11.43
C GLU A 62 7.53 6.51 10.91
N VAL A 63 8.22 5.38 11.13
CA VAL A 63 7.72 4.06 10.70
C VAL A 63 6.38 3.70 11.37
N LYS A 64 6.15 4.11 12.62
CA LYS A 64 4.86 3.87 13.29
C LYS A 64 3.75 4.72 12.69
N GLU A 65 4.04 5.96 12.33
CA GLU A 65 3.10 6.88 11.69
C GLU A 65 2.74 6.38 10.29
N ASP A 66 3.73 6.02 9.48
CA ASP A 66 3.52 5.42 8.15
C ASP A 66 2.66 4.15 8.22
N ILE A 67 2.94 3.25 9.16
CA ILE A 67 2.13 2.03 9.35
C ILE A 67 0.70 2.38 9.76
N ALA A 68 0.49 3.42 10.56
CA ALA A 68 -0.84 3.85 10.98
C ALA A 68 -1.61 4.46 9.80
N GLU A 69 -0.95 5.28 8.98
CA GLU A 69 -1.52 5.88 7.78
C GLU A 69 -1.90 4.80 6.75
N LEU A 70 -1.00 3.89 6.42
CA LEU A 70 -1.26 2.77 5.51
C LEU A 70 -2.43 1.88 5.98
N ARG A 71 -2.58 1.69 7.30
CA ARG A 71 -3.73 0.96 7.86
C ARG A 71 -5.05 1.70 7.67
N LEU A 72 -5.04 3.03 7.74
CA LEU A 72 -6.23 3.85 7.50
C LEU A 72 -6.60 3.85 6.03
N GLU A 73 -5.63 4.03 5.14
CA GLU A 73 -5.80 3.97 3.68
C GLU A 73 -6.38 2.62 3.27
N LEU A 74 -5.77 1.51 3.68
CA LEU A 74 -6.27 0.17 3.35
C LEU A 74 -7.69 -0.08 3.89
N LYS A 75 -8.03 0.46 5.07
CA LYS A 75 -9.39 0.35 5.61
C LYS A 75 -10.40 1.15 4.79
N ALA A 76 -10.01 2.33 4.31
CA ALA A 76 -10.83 3.15 3.43
C ALA A 76 -11.06 2.45 2.08
N ASP A 77 -10.01 1.91 1.47
CA ASP A 77 -10.09 1.16 0.21
C ASP A 77 -11.00 -0.07 0.32
N ILE A 78 -10.85 -0.85 1.39
CA ILE A 78 -11.73 -2.00 1.64
C ILE A 78 -13.19 -1.57 1.83
N ALA A 79 -13.44 -0.42 2.46
CA ALA A 79 -14.79 0.11 2.58
C ALA A 79 -15.35 0.57 1.23
N GLY A 80 -14.53 1.23 0.40
CA GLY A 80 -14.86 1.61 -0.97
C GLY A 80 -15.24 0.40 -1.82
N LEU A 81 -14.38 -0.62 -1.86
CA LEU A 81 -14.64 -1.86 -2.60
C LEU A 81 -15.92 -2.58 -2.16
N ARG A 82 -16.29 -2.51 -0.88
CA ARG A 82 -17.56 -3.08 -0.40
C ARG A 82 -18.78 -2.31 -0.89
N ILE A 83 -18.68 -0.99 -1.02
CA ILE A 83 -19.72 -0.14 -1.60
C ILE A 83 -19.86 -0.48 -3.08
N GLU A 84 -18.76 -0.44 -3.84
CA GLU A 84 -18.75 -0.77 -5.27
C GLU A 84 -19.32 -2.18 -5.54
N MET A 85 -18.94 -3.17 -4.74
CA MET A 85 -19.48 -4.54 -4.86
C MET A 85 -21.00 -4.60 -4.57
N THR A 86 -21.48 -3.78 -3.64
CA THR A 86 -22.92 -3.72 -3.32
C THR A 86 -23.69 -3.04 -4.45
N GLU A 87 -23.16 -1.95 -4.99
CA GLU A 87 -23.73 -1.23 -6.14
C GLU A 87 -23.79 -2.13 -7.37
N PHE A 88 -22.67 -2.79 -7.72
CA PHE A 88 -22.62 -3.75 -8.82
C PHE A 88 -23.64 -4.88 -8.66
N LYS A 89 -23.82 -5.41 -7.44
CA LYS A 89 -24.83 -6.44 -7.17
C LYS A 89 -26.25 -5.92 -7.35
N MET A 90 -26.52 -4.66 -7.02
CA MET A 90 -27.83 -4.04 -7.26
C MET A 90 -28.08 -3.86 -8.76
N GLU A 91 -27.11 -3.31 -9.49
CA GLU A 91 -27.17 -3.12 -10.94
C GLU A 91 -27.46 -4.44 -11.66
N VAL A 92 -26.68 -5.50 -11.40
CA VAL A 92 -26.91 -6.83 -11.99
C VAL A 92 -28.29 -7.38 -11.65
N LYS A 93 -28.79 -7.15 -10.43
CA LYS A 93 -30.14 -7.61 -10.04
C LYS A 93 -31.22 -6.84 -10.80
N GLU A 94 -31.05 -5.54 -11.00
CA GLU A 94 -31.95 -4.71 -11.79
C GLU A 94 -31.96 -5.15 -13.25
N GLU A 95 -30.80 -5.33 -13.86
CA GLU A 95 -30.67 -5.83 -15.24
C GLU A 95 -31.33 -7.21 -15.43
N ILE A 96 -31.10 -8.16 -14.52
CA ILE A 96 -31.77 -9.47 -14.55
C ILE A 96 -33.28 -9.33 -14.44
N SER A 97 -33.76 -8.39 -13.62
CA SER A 97 -35.19 -8.15 -13.45
C SER A 97 -35.82 -7.55 -14.70
N ALA A 98 -35.13 -6.60 -15.34
CA ALA A 98 -35.54 -5.97 -16.58
C ALA A 98 -35.59 -7.01 -17.71
N LEU A 99 -34.53 -7.79 -17.89
CA LEU A 99 -34.48 -8.88 -18.89
C LEU A 99 -35.61 -9.90 -18.69
N ARG A 100 -35.93 -10.25 -17.44
CA ARG A 100 -37.06 -11.16 -17.15
C ARG A 100 -38.41 -10.56 -17.56
N VAL A 101 -38.60 -9.25 -17.40
CA VAL A 101 -39.83 -8.57 -17.84
C VAL A 101 -39.91 -8.52 -19.35
N GLU A 102 -38.81 -8.17 -20.02
CA GLU A 102 -38.70 -8.16 -21.47
C GLU A 102 -39.04 -9.52 -22.07
N MET A 103 -38.38 -10.59 -21.60
CA MET A 103 -38.67 -11.97 -22.05
C MET A 103 -40.13 -12.37 -21.85
N LYS A 104 -40.75 -12.03 -20.71
CA LYS A 104 -42.18 -12.32 -20.47
C LYS A 104 -43.08 -11.59 -21.47
N THR A 105 -42.72 -10.35 -21.80
CA THR A 105 -43.47 -9.52 -22.74
C THR A 105 -43.37 -10.09 -24.14
N GLU A 106 -42.16 -10.39 -24.60
CA GLU A 106 -41.92 -11.03 -25.91
C GLU A 106 -42.64 -12.39 -26.02
N PHE A 107 -42.58 -13.24 -24.99
CA PHE A 107 -43.32 -14.50 -25.00
C PHE A 107 -44.83 -14.28 -25.09
N ALA A 108 -45.39 -13.31 -24.36
CA ALA A 108 -46.82 -12.99 -24.43
C ALA A 108 -47.23 -12.51 -25.83
N GLU A 109 -46.37 -11.73 -26.51
CA GLU A 109 -46.58 -11.30 -27.89
C GLU A 109 -46.53 -12.47 -28.86
N ILE A 110 -45.54 -13.36 -28.74
CA ILE A 110 -45.45 -14.59 -29.53
C ILE A 110 -46.71 -15.44 -29.35
N TYR A 111 -47.17 -15.66 -28.11
CA TYR A 111 -48.41 -16.39 -27.84
C TYR A 111 -49.63 -15.75 -28.49
N LYS A 112 -49.74 -14.42 -28.46
CA LYS A 112 -50.82 -13.70 -29.14
C LYS A 112 -50.78 -13.94 -30.65
N LEU A 113 -49.61 -13.82 -31.27
CA LEU A 113 -49.44 -14.04 -32.71
C LEU A 113 -49.79 -15.48 -33.11
N ILE A 114 -49.31 -16.48 -32.38
CA ILE A 114 -49.65 -17.89 -32.62
C ILE A 114 -51.15 -18.10 -32.47
N SER A 115 -51.79 -17.59 -31.41
CA SER A 115 -53.23 -17.75 -31.21
C SER A 115 -54.07 -17.10 -32.31
N ALA A 116 -53.62 -15.97 -32.85
CA ALA A 116 -54.26 -15.31 -33.98
C ALA A 116 -54.11 -16.16 -35.24
N GLN A 117 -52.89 -16.62 -35.52
CA GLN A 117 -52.61 -17.49 -36.67
C GLN A 117 -53.42 -18.79 -36.61
N THR A 118 -53.48 -19.47 -35.46
CA THR A 118 -54.27 -20.71 -35.28
C THR A 118 -55.75 -20.48 -35.56
N ARG A 119 -56.33 -19.36 -35.08
CA ARG A 119 -57.73 -19.01 -35.35
C ARG A 119 -57.99 -18.82 -36.85
N TRP A 120 -57.09 -18.10 -37.56
CA TRP A 120 -57.21 -17.92 -39.00
C TRP A 120 -57.08 -19.25 -39.77
N MET A 121 -56.16 -20.13 -39.37
CA MET A 121 -56.02 -21.46 -39.99
C MET A 121 -57.27 -22.32 -39.80
N LEU A 122 -57.86 -22.36 -38.60
CA LEU A 122 -59.08 -23.12 -38.35
C LEU A 122 -60.24 -22.60 -39.20
N GLY A 123 -60.41 -21.28 -39.31
CA GLY A 123 -61.41 -20.67 -40.18
C GLY A 123 -61.22 -21.05 -41.65
N ALA A 124 -59.98 -21.04 -42.14
CA ALA A 124 -59.66 -21.45 -43.52
C ALA A 124 -59.97 -22.94 -43.77
N ILE A 125 -59.65 -23.82 -42.82
CA ILE A 125 -59.96 -25.26 -42.92
C ILE A 125 -61.47 -25.49 -43.01
N VAL A 126 -62.26 -24.83 -42.15
CA VAL A 126 -63.73 -24.93 -42.17
C VAL A 126 -64.32 -24.40 -43.48
N ALA A 127 -63.77 -23.30 -44.01
CA ALA A 127 -64.20 -22.77 -45.30
C ALA A 127 -63.91 -23.76 -46.44
N LEU A 128 -62.71 -24.34 -46.47
CA LEU A 128 -62.32 -25.33 -47.49
C LEU A 128 -63.19 -26.60 -47.45
N THR A 129 -63.51 -27.12 -46.27
CA THR A 129 -64.39 -28.30 -46.14
C THR A 129 -65.82 -28.00 -46.59
N GLY A 130 -66.33 -26.80 -46.27
CA GLY A 130 -67.62 -26.32 -46.76
C GLY A 130 -67.68 -26.26 -48.29
N ILE A 131 -66.67 -25.65 -48.92
CA ILE A 131 -66.56 -25.56 -50.38
C ILE A 131 -66.50 -26.96 -51.00
N PHE A 132 -65.67 -27.87 -50.47
CA PHE A 132 -65.57 -29.25 -50.94
C PHE A 132 -66.91 -29.98 -50.91
N SER A 133 -67.71 -29.80 -49.85
CA SER A 133 -69.03 -30.43 -49.74
C SER A 133 -70.02 -29.94 -50.81
N ILE A 134 -69.94 -28.67 -51.21
CA ILE A 134 -70.76 -28.11 -52.29
C ILE A 134 -70.35 -28.72 -53.63
N ILE A 135 -69.04 -28.79 -53.92
CA ILE A 135 -68.51 -29.34 -55.17
C ILE A 135 -68.91 -30.81 -55.36
N VAL A 136 -68.90 -31.62 -54.31
CA VAL A 136 -69.27 -33.05 -54.39
C VAL A 136 -70.79 -33.28 -54.59
N LYS A 137 -71.63 -32.30 -54.24
CA LYS A 137 -73.10 -32.39 -54.37
C LYS A 137 -73.64 -31.80 -55.68
N LEU A 138 -72.82 -31.07 -56.43
CA LEU A 138 -73.11 -30.59 -57.79
C LEU A 138 -72.82 -31.70 -58.81
#